data_AF-A0A6P2B7A8-F1
#
_entry.id   AF-A0A6P2B7A8-F1
#
_cell.length_a   1.000
_cell.length_b   1.000
_cell.length_c   1.000
_cell.angle_alpha   90.00
_cell.angle_beta   90.00
_cell.angle_gamma   90.00
#
_symmetry.space_group_name_H-M   'P 1'
#
loop_
_entity.id
_entity.type
_entity.pdbx_description
1 polymer ?
#
loop_
_entity_poly.entity_id
_entity_poly.type
_entity_poly.pdbx_seq_one_letter_code
_entity_poly.pdbx_strand_id
1 'polypeptide(L)'
;MSETDTQQAQRPKPKKQRPRRRAGQLSGLQVMFAAILAIGLILAINFSTRIASNRVQRDIYANAQAEVEYLRLERATLIAERDAVQSDTFVQQWARGEGKMVRPGEVLVVPLSPIGEAPPPTATPPPAFTVETSPPRPEAWTLWWALFFDSPPPGN
;
A
#
# COMPACT_ATOMS: atom_id res chain seq x y z
N MET A 1 104.07 -25.04 24.55
CA MET A 1 103.21 -23.85 24.70
C MET A 1 102.04 -24.03 23.74
N SER A 2 100.82 -23.82 24.24
CA SER A 2 99.50 -23.96 23.56
C SER A 2 98.98 -25.40 23.38
N GLU A 3 97.70 -25.77 23.48
CA GLU A 3 96.44 -25.33 24.13
C GLU A 3 95.39 -26.37 23.66
N THR A 4 94.36 -26.71 24.47
CA THR A 4 92.95 -27.12 24.13
C THR A 4 92.66 -28.12 22.97
N ASP A 5 91.58 -28.91 22.88
CA ASP A 5 90.33 -29.13 23.61
C ASP A 5 89.69 -30.46 23.13
N THR A 6 88.93 -31.07 24.02
CA THR A 6 87.69 -31.84 23.90
C THR A 6 86.97 -31.95 22.53
N GLN A 7 86.44 -33.15 22.18
CA GLN A 7 84.99 -33.49 22.22
C GLN A 7 84.41 -34.39 21.08
N GLN A 8 83.87 -35.54 21.53
CA GLN A 8 82.65 -36.31 21.13
C GLN A 8 82.27 -36.47 19.64
N ALA A 9 82.17 -37.68 19.09
CA ALA A 9 81.11 -38.70 19.27
C ALA A 9 79.67 -38.24 18.93
N GLN A 10 79.08 -38.78 17.84
CA GLN A 10 77.69 -39.31 17.83
C GLN A 10 77.25 -39.99 16.52
N ARG A 11 76.40 -41.00 16.72
CA ARG A 11 75.80 -42.01 15.83
C ARG A 11 74.56 -41.49 15.05
N PRO A 12 74.02 -42.24 14.06
CA PRO A 12 73.14 -41.69 13.03
C PRO A 12 71.70 -41.41 13.50
N LYS A 13 71.08 -40.39 12.89
CA LYS A 13 69.74 -39.88 13.20
C LYS A 13 68.63 -40.70 12.52
N PRO A 14 67.51 -41.02 13.20
CA PRO A 14 66.38 -41.72 12.59
C PRO A 14 65.46 -40.77 11.78
N LYS A 15 64.89 -41.30 10.68
CA LYS A 15 63.89 -40.63 9.84
C LYS A 15 62.58 -40.41 10.61
N LYS A 16 62.20 -39.16 10.86
CA LYS A 16 60.90 -38.80 11.43
C LYS A 16 59.83 -38.81 10.32
N GLN A 17 58.91 -39.77 10.40
CA GLN A 17 57.71 -39.81 9.57
C GLN A 17 56.74 -38.72 10.01
N ARG A 18 56.13 -38.02 9.05
CA ARG A 18 55.16 -36.94 9.28
C ARG A 18 53.86 -37.52 9.88
N PRO A 19 53.26 -36.91 10.91
CA PRO A 19 51.96 -37.36 11.40
C PRO A 19 50.88 -37.01 10.36
N ARG A 20 50.22 -38.04 9.83
CA ARG A 20 48.97 -37.91 9.07
C ARG A 20 47.92 -37.30 10.00
N ARG A 21 47.31 -36.18 9.58
CA ARG A 21 46.19 -35.53 10.25
C ARG A 21 45.06 -36.54 10.45
N ARG A 22 44.77 -36.90 11.70
CA ARG A 22 43.54 -37.64 12.02
C ARG A 22 42.39 -36.66 11.86
N ALA A 23 41.63 -36.79 10.78
CA ALA A 23 40.33 -36.15 10.66
C ALA A 23 39.50 -36.63 11.86
N GLY A 24 39.08 -35.69 12.72
CA GLY A 24 38.39 -35.99 13.96
C GLY A 24 37.11 -36.77 13.66
N GLN A 25 37.06 -38.01 14.12
CA GLN A 25 35.85 -38.81 14.09
C GLN A 25 34.87 -38.15 15.06
N LEU A 26 33.81 -37.54 14.52
CA LEU A 26 32.73 -37.01 15.33
C LEU A 26 32.15 -38.16 16.15
N SER A 27 32.11 -37.99 17.48
CA SER A 27 31.51 -38.99 18.37
C SER A 27 30.04 -39.15 17.98
N GLY A 28 29.53 -40.39 17.90
CA GLY A 28 28.13 -40.64 17.50
C GLY A 28 27.11 -39.86 18.33
N LEU A 29 27.43 -39.56 19.59
CA LEU A 29 26.63 -38.70 20.47
C LEU A 29 26.56 -37.24 19.97
N GLN A 30 27.65 -36.70 19.43
CA GLN A 30 27.70 -35.36 18.85
C GLN A 30 26.85 -35.28 17.57
N VAL A 31 26.85 -36.34 16.76
CA VAL A 31 25.99 -36.44 15.58
C VAL A 31 24.52 -36.51 15.98
N MET A 32 24.17 -37.30 17.01
CA MET A 32 22.81 -37.34 17.54
C MET A 32 22.34 -35.99 18.10
N PHE A 33 23.19 -35.31 18.87
CA PHE A 33 22.86 -34.00 19.41
C PHE A 33 22.67 -32.95 18.30
N ALA A 34 23.55 -32.96 17.30
CA ALA A 34 23.40 -32.11 16.11
C ALA A 34 22.13 -32.42 15.33
N ALA A 35 21.75 -33.70 15.19
CA ALA A 35 20.52 -34.10 14.52
C ALA A 35 19.27 -33.63 15.27
N ILE A 36 19.22 -33.77 16.61
CA ILE A 36 18.11 -33.28 17.43
C ILE A 36 17.99 -31.77 17.34
N LEU A 37 19.11 -31.04 17.43
CA LEU A 37 19.11 -29.58 17.26
C LEU A 37 18.66 -29.16 15.87
N ALA A 38 19.12 -29.83 14.82
CA ALA A 38 18.72 -29.55 13.45
C ALA A 38 17.21 -29.78 13.25
N ILE A 39 16.67 -30.89 13.75
CA ILE A 39 15.24 -31.19 13.70
C ILE A 39 14.44 -30.15 14.49
N GLY A 40 14.87 -29.81 15.70
CA GLY A 40 14.24 -28.79 16.54
C GLY A 40 14.20 -27.41 15.86
N LEU A 41 15.31 -27.01 15.22
CA LEU A 41 15.40 -25.75 14.49
C LEU A 41 14.48 -25.73 13.26
N ILE A 42 14.44 -26.83 12.49
CA ILE A 42 13.53 -26.98 11.34
C ILE A 42 12.08 -26.86 11.81
N LEU A 43 11.69 -27.53 12.90
CA LEU A 43 10.34 -27.45 13.44
C LEU A 43 9.99 -26.04 13.91
N ALA A 44 10.90 -25.35 14.61
CA ALA A 44 10.68 -23.98 15.08
C ALA A 44 10.43 -23.01 13.91
N ILE A 45 11.23 -23.10 12.84
CA ILE A 45 11.05 -22.28 11.63
C ILE A 45 9.72 -22.62 10.95
N ASN A 46 9.42 -23.90 10.78
CA ASN A 46 8.23 -24.38 10.06
C ASN A 46 6.92 -24.08 10.82
N PHE A 47 6.97 -24.04 12.16
CA PHE A 47 5.83 -23.64 12.98
C PHE A 47 5.61 -22.12 12.97
N SER A 48 6.70 -21.35 12.98
CA SER A 48 6.66 -19.88 12.87
C SER A 48 6.06 -19.43 11.53
N THR A 49 6.47 -20.04 10.41
CA THR A 49 5.96 -19.72 9.07
C THR A 49 4.49 -20.13 8.89
N ARG A 50 4.07 -21.29 9.43
CA ARG A 50 2.66 -21.71 9.40
C ARG A 50 1.74 -20.76 10.15
N ILE A 51 2.13 -20.29 11.34
CA ILE A 51 1.31 -19.35 12.12
C ILE A 51 1.22 -17.99 11.42
N ALA A 52 2.33 -17.49 10.87
CA ALA A 52 2.35 -16.22 10.13
C ALA A 52 1.48 -16.28 8.87
N SER A 53 1.59 -17.35 8.09
CA SER A 53 0.81 -17.53 6.84
C SER A 53 -0.71 -17.53 7.07
N ASN A 54 -1.17 -18.12 8.18
CA ASN A 54 -2.59 -18.17 8.53
C ASN A 54 -3.16 -16.85 9.03
N ARG A 55 -2.31 -15.91 9.49
CA ARG A 55 -2.74 -14.56 9.89
C ARG A 55 -2.90 -13.68 8.65
N VAL A 56 -1.86 -13.62 7.81
CA VAL A 56 -1.87 -12.84 6.57
C VAL A 56 -3.05 -13.23 5.67
N GLN A 57 -3.33 -14.52 5.50
CA GLN A 57 -4.48 -14.95 4.71
C GLN A 57 -5.80 -14.45 5.30
N ARG A 58 -5.98 -14.55 6.63
CA ARG A 58 -7.20 -14.07 7.30
C ARG A 58 -7.38 -12.56 7.15
N ASP A 59 -6.30 -11.79 7.25
CA ASP A 59 -6.34 -10.34 7.09
C ASP A 59 -6.71 -9.95 5.66
N ILE A 60 -6.15 -10.63 4.65
CA ILE A 60 -6.52 -10.44 3.23
C ILE A 60 -8.00 -10.74 3.01
N TYR A 61 -8.50 -11.88 3.52
CA TYR A 61 -9.92 -12.21 3.40
C TYR A 61 -10.81 -11.20 4.11
N ALA A 62 -10.44 -10.76 5.31
CA ALA A 62 -11.23 -9.77 6.07
C ALA A 62 -11.29 -8.43 5.32
N ASN A 63 -10.16 -7.95 4.79
CA ASN A 63 -10.11 -6.73 4.01
C ASN A 63 -10.94 -6.83 2.73
N ALA A 64 -10.80 -7.93 1.98
CA ALA A 64 -11.58 -8.15 0.76
C ALA A 64 -13.09 -8.22 1.04
N GLN A 65 -13.51 -8.85 2.14
CA GLN A 65 -14.91 -8.88 2.54
C GLN A 65 -15.44 -7.49 2.91
N ALA A 66 -14.66 -6.71 3.67
CA ALA A 66 -15.03 -5.34 4.03
C ALA A 66 -15.20 -4.44 2.79
N GLU A 67 -14.30 -4.56 1.81
CA GLU A 67 -14.38 -3.82 0.56
C GLU A 67 -15.60 -4.23 -0.28
N VAL A 68 -15.91 -5.53 -0.35
CA VAL A 68 -17.11 -6.01 -1.04
C VAL A 68 -18.39 -5.48 -0.38
N GLU A 69 -18.48 -5.47 0.95
CA GLU A 69 -19.64 -4.92 1.65
C GLU A 69 -19.79 -3.41 1.41
N TYR A 70 -18.68 -2.65 1.46
CA TYR A 70 -18.69 -1.23 1.11
C TYR A 70 -19.20 -1.00 -0.31
N LEU A 71 -18.68 -1.72 -1.29
CA LEU A 71 -19.09 -1.59 -2.70
C LEU A 71 -20.55 -1.99 -2.93
N ARG A 72 -21.08 -2.95 -2.16
CA ARG A 72 -22.50 -3.33 -2.23
C ARG A 72 -23.40 -2.21 -1.72
N LEU A 73 -23.03 -1.57 -0.62
CA LEU A 73 -23.77 -0.43 -0.08
C LEU A 73 -23.74 0.75 -1.06
N GLU A 74 -22.56 1.08 -1.58
CA GLU A 74 -22.40 2.16 -2.56
C GLU A 74 -23.24 1.91 -3.81
N ARG A 75 -23.18 0.68 -4.35
CA ARG A 75 -24.00 0.29 -5.50
C ARG A 75 -25.50 0.42 -5.21
N ALA A 76 -25.96 0.04 -4.02
CA ALA A 76 -27.36 0.15 -3.66
C ALA A 76 -27.81 1.62 -3.64
N THR A 77 -26.99 2.52 -3.08
CA THR A 77 -27.23 3.96 -3.08
C THR A 77 -27.31 4.51 -4.50
N LEU A 78 -26.33 4.19 -5.36
CA LEU A 78 -26.29 4.67 -6.74
C LEU A 78 -27.46 4.15 -7.58
N ILE A 79 -27.88 2.90 -7.35
CA ILE A 79 -29.08 2.35 -8.00
C ILE A 79 -30.33 3.13 -7.56
N ALA A 80 -30.47 3.40 -6.27
CA ALA A 80 -31.61 4.16 -5.75
C ALA A 80 -31.67 5.57 -6.31
N GLU A 81 -30.53 6.26 -6.41
CA GLU A 81 -30.45 7.60 -7.01
C GLU A 81 -30.80 7.57 -8.51
N ARG A 82 -30.23 6.61 -9.25
CA ARG A 82 -30.56 6.40 -10.66
C ARG A 82 -32.06 6.17 -10.85
N ASP A 83 -32.66 5.31 -10.05
CA ASP A 83 -34.08 4.97 -10.16
C ASP A 83 -34.97 6.17 -9.79
N ALA A 84 -34.55 6.97 -8.81
CA ALA A 84 -35.22 8.21 -8.45
C ALA A 84 -35.24 9.21 -9.62
N VAL A 85 -34.10 9.46 -10.27
CA VAL A 85 -34.02 10.41 -11.40
C VAL A 85 -34.69 9.89 -12.68
N GLN A 86 -34.78 8.57 -12.85
CA GLN A 86 -35.49 7.94 -13.96
C GLN A 86 -37.01 7.86 -13.75
N SER A 87 -37.50 8.16 -12.54
CA SER A 87 -38.92 8.07 -12.23
C SER A 87 -39.74 9.17 -12.92
N ASP A 88 -40.98 8.83 -13.31
CA ASP A 88 -41.94 9.80 -13.85
C ASP A 88 -42.21 10.95 -12.87
N THR A 89 -42.15 10.69 -11.57
CA THR A 89 -42.32 11.71 -10.53
C THR A 89 -41.21 12.76 -10.62
N PHE A 90 -39.95 12.35 -10.81
CA PHE A 90 -38.84 13.27 -10.99
C PHE A 90 -39.00 14.09 -12.27
N VAL A 91 -39.35 13.45 -13.39
CA VAL A 91 -39.62 14.13 -14.66
C VAL A 91 -40.71 15.19 -14.49
N GLN A 92 -41.79 14.87 -13.77
CA GLN A 92 -42.88 15.80 -13.51
C GLN A 92 -42.49 16.98 -12.62
N GLN A 93 -41.65 16.75 -11.61
CA GLN A 93 -41.14 17.83 -10.75
C GLN A 93 -40.22 18.75 -11.56
N TRP A 94 -39.28 18.17 -12.32
CA TRP A 94 -38.39 18.92 -13.19
C TRP A 94 -39.17 19.72 -14.25
N ALA A 95 -40.15 19.08 -14.90
CA ALA A 95 -40.98 19.70 -15.94
C ALA A 95 -41.69 20.96 -15.42
N ARG A 96 -42.25 20.93 -14.21
CA ARG A 96 -42.95 22.10 -13.62
C ARG A 96 -41.99 23.14 -13.05
N GLY A 97 -40.91 22.71 -12.41
CA GLY A 97 -39.94 23.58 -11.75
C GLY A 97 -39.04 24.30 -12.76
N GLU A 98 -38.18 23.53 -13.42
CA GLU A 98 -37.14 24.03 -14.34
C GLU A 98 -37.65 24.13 -15.77
N GLY A 99 -38.37 23.11 -16.25
CA GLY A 99 -38.85 23.05 -17.63
C GLY A 99 -39.99 24.02 -17.96
N LYS A 100 -40.64 24.60 -16.94
CA LYS A 100 -41.84 25.46 -17.06
C LYS A 100 -42.96 24.86 -17.92
N MET A 101 -43.02 23.53 -17.98
CA MET A 101 -44.04 22.77 -18.69
C MET A 101 -45.26 22.58 -17.81
N VAL A 102 -46.44 22.61 -18.42
CA VAL A 102 -47.74 22.41 -17.77
C VAL A 102 -48.50 21.28 -18.46
N ARG A 103 -49.37 20.57 -17.74
CA ARG A 103 -50.20 19.50 -18.33
C ARG A 103 -51.30 20.09 -19.23
N PRO A 104 -51.85 19.28 -20.16
CA PRO A 104 -53.04 19.69 -20.89
C PRO A 104 -54.17 20.13 -19.93
N GLY A 105 -54.66 21.35 -20.09
CA GLY A 105 -55.70 21.95 -19.23
C GLY A 105 -55.19 22.78 -18.05
N GLU A 106 -53.89 22.78 -17.75
CA GLU A 106 -53.27 23.68 -16.78
C GLU A 106 -52.91 25.03 -17.46
N VAL A 107 -52.99 26.14 -16.70
CA VAL A 107 -52.62 27.48 -17.18
C VAL A 107 -51.37 27.95 -16.44
N LEU A 108 -50.29 28.21 -17.17
CA LEU A 108 -49.07 28.80 -16.61
C LEU A 108 -49.30 30.31 -16.37
N VAL A 109 -49.28 30.73 -15.11
CA VAL A 109 -49.35 32.15 -14.73
C VAL A 109 -47.94 32.63 -14.38
N VAL A 110 -47.40 33.55 -15.18
CA VAL A 110 -46.14 34.24 -14.88
C VAL A 110 -46.47 35.61 -14.31
N PRO A 111 -46.21 35.87 -13.02
CA PRO A 111 -46.40 37.20 -12.46
C PRO A 111 -45.46 38.19 -13.14
N LEU A 112 -46.01 39.20 -13.78
CA LEU A 112 -45.25 40.36 -14.21
C LEU A 112 -45.15 41.30 -13.02
N SER A 113 -43.93 41.71 -12.67
CA SER A 113 -43.73 42.81 -11.72
C SER A 113 -44.44 44.07 -12.26
N PRO A 114 -45.05 44.89 -11.39
CA PRO A 114 -45.77 46.08 -11.83
C PRO A 114 -44.83 47.00 -12.63
N ILE A 115 -45.28 47.36 -13.84
CA ILE A 115 -44.58 48.30 -14.73
C ILE A 115 -44.60 49.67 -14.04
N GLY A 116 -43.50 50.05 -13.41
CA GLY A 116 -43.37 51.32 -12.67
C GLY A 116 -42.28 51.31 -11.61
N GLU A 117 -41.93 50.15 -11.06
CA GLU A 117 -40.70 50.01 -10.28
C GLU A 117 -39.54 49.73 -11.22
N ALA A 118 -38.72 50.76 -11.46
CA ALA A 118 -37.39 50.53 -11.97
C ALA A 118 -36.72 49.52 -11.03
N PRO A 119 -36.20 48.38 -11.54
CA PRO A 119 -35.48 47.45 -10.69
C PRO A 119 -34.41 48.24 -9.93
N PRO A 120 -34.23 48.00 -8.62
CA PRO A 120 -33.12 48.63 -7.91
C PRO A 120 -31.84 48.35 -8.70
N PRO A 121 -30.93 49.35 -8.84
CA PRO A 121 -29.72 49.17 -9.62
C PRO A 121 -29.04 47.89 -9.17
N THR A 122 -28.95 46.93 -10.09
CA THR A 122 -28.21 45.69 -9.82
C THR A 122 -26.78 46.10 -9.53
N ALA A 123 -26.30 45.81 -8.32
CA ALA A 123 -24.94 46.12 -7.93
C ALA A 123 -24.00 45.51 -8.99
N THR A 124 -23.16 46.35 -9.60
CA THR A 124 -22.12 45.87 -10.51
C THR A 124 -21.33 44.80 -9.76
N PRO A 125 -21.27 43.56 -10.27
CA PRO A 125 -20.50 42.52 -9.60
C PRO A 125 -19.05 43.02 -9.47
N PRO A 126 -18.40 42.81 -8.31
CA PRO A 126 -16.98 43.09 -8.20
C PRO A 126 -16.24 42.36 -9.33
N PRO A 127 -15.15 42.93 -9.86
CA PRO A 127 -14.38 42.28 -10.91
C PRO A 127 -14.09 40.84 -10.49
N ALA A 128 -14.50 39.88 -11.33
CA ALA A 128 -14.29 38.47 -11.06
C ALA A 128 -12.77 38.23 -11.04
N PHE A 129 -12.22 38.03 -9.85
CA PHE A 129 -10.88 37.48 -9.72
C PHE A 129 -10.95 36.03 -10.16
N THR A 130 -10.17 35.66 -11.16
CA THR A 130 -9.95 34.25 -11.50
C THR A 130 -9.17 33.63 -10.36
N VAL A 131 -9.88 33.05 -9.39
CA VAL A 131 -9.28 32.17 -8.39
C VAL A 131 -8.91 30.89 -9.13
N GLU A 132 -7.61 30.69 -9.34
CA GLU A 132 -7.08 29.47 -9.89
C GLU A 132 -7.29 28.36 -8.85
N THR A 133 -8.41 27.64 -8.96
CA THR A 133 -8.79 26.53 -8.07
C THR A 133 -8.10 25.23 -8.44
N SER A 134 -7.28 25.23 -9.50
CA SER A 134 -6.45 24.08 -9.82
C SER A 134 -5.29 24.02 -8.82
N PRO A 135 -5.12 22.91 -8.08
CA PRO A 135 -3.88 22.70 -7.36
C PRO A 135 -2.70 22.81 -8.36
N PRO A 136 -1.55 23.36 -7.92
CA PRO A 136 -0.37 23.43 -8.78
C PRO A 136 -0.07 22.02 -9.28
N ARG A 137 -0.04 21.86 -10.61
CA ARG A 137 0.20 20.56 -11.22
C ARG A 137 1.60 20.10 -10.80
N PRO A 138 1.75 18.94 -10.14
CA PRO A 138 3.07 18.43 -9.80
C PRO A 138 3.87 18.22 -11.09
N GLU A 139 5.15 18.55 -11.05
CA GLU A 139 6.04 18.34 -12.18
C GLU A 139 6.14 16.84 -12.50
N ALA A 140 6.25 16.50 -13.78
CA ALA A 140 6.16 15.11 -14.24
C ALA A 140 7.19 14.19 -13.55
N TRP A 141 8.38 14.70 -13.25
CA TRP A 141 9.43 13.91 -12.57
C TRP A 141 9.10 13.61 -11.10
N THR A 142 8.36 14.49 -10.40
CA THR A 142 7.90 14.26 -9.03
C THR A 142 6.91 13.10 -8.98
N LEU A 143 6.06 12.99 -10.00
CA LEU A 143 5.15 11.84 -10.17
C LEU A 143 5.93 10.55 -10.41
N TRP A 144 6.95 10.58 -11.28
CA TRP A 144 7.83 9.41 -11.49
C TRP A 144 8.54 8.99 -10.22
N TRP A 145 9.06 9.95 -9.45
CA TRP A 145 9.73 9.65 -8.18
C TRP A 145 8.79 8.94 -7.18
N ALA A 146 7.57 9.45 -7.02
CA ALA A 146 6.56 8.86 -6.12
C ALA A 146 6.15 7.43 -6.51
N LEU A 147 6.34 7.03 -7.77
CA LEU A 147 6.08 5.65 -8.20
C LEU A 147 7.16 4.67 -7.75
N PHE A 148 8.38 5.14 -7.48
CA PHE A 148 9.53 4.27 -7.15
C PHE A 148 9.99 4.37 -5.70
N PHE A 149 9.63 5.44 -4.99
CA PHE A 149 10.14 5.72 -3.65
C PHE A 149 9.05 6.28 -2.72
N ASP A 150 8.92 5.70 -1.52
CA ASP A 150 8.01 6.17 -0.44
C ASP A 150 8.57 7.37 0.35
N SER A 151 9.48 8.15 -0.23
CA SER A 151 10.12 9.30 0.40
C SER A 151 10.03 10.54 -0.49
N PRO A 152 9.92 11.75 0.09
CA PRO A 152 9.91 12.99 -0.69
C PRO A 152 11.19 13.11 -1.53
N PRO A 153 11.10 13.66 -2.76
CA PRO A 153 12.25 13.82 -3.61
C PRO A 153 13.26 14.81 -3.01
N PRO A 154 14.57 14.65 -3.27
CA PRO A 154 15.57 15.60 -2.82
C PRO A 154 15.40 16.94 -3.53
N GLY A 155 15.17 18.03 -2.78
CA GLY A 155 15.16 19.41 -3.31
C GLY A 155 13.96 20.30 -2.98
N ASN A 156 13.14 19.97 -1.97
CA ASN A 156 12.18 20.91 -1.37
C ASN A 156 12.83 21.75 -0.26
#